data_AF-A0A9W4QRT5-F1
#
_entry.id   AF-A0A9W4QRT5-F1
#
_cell.length_a   1.000
_cell.length_b   1.000
_cell.length_c   1.000
_cell.angle_alpha   90.00
_cell.angle_beta   90.00
_cell.angle_gamma   90.00
#
_symmetry.space_group_name_H-M   'P 1'
#
loop_
_entity.id
_entity.type
_entity.pdbx_description
1 polymer ?
#
loop_
_entity_poly.entity_id
_entity_poly.type
_entity_poly.pdbx_seq_one_letter_code
_entity_poly.pdbx_strand_id
1 'polypeptide(L)'
;MLFNGYFAFSPAAWYDDMTVVNHLNTFLQVQTQSYYRPTLLYFTVDGAEHKLMLEAYNNLEQSLVSHTSNWLGWRSKVKHNDNPALSITGALMAYDEFIN
;
A
#
# COMPACT_ATOMS: atom_id res chain seq x y z
N MET A 1 15.78 1.03 -0.77
CA MET A 1 14.59 1.88 -1.05
C MET A 1 15.02 3.34 -1.08
N LEU A 2 14.46 4.14 -2.01
CA LEU A 2 14.81 5.56 -2.18
C LEU A 2 14.05 6.46 -1.19
N PHE A 3 12.81 6.11 -0.88
CA PHE A 3 11.95 6.78 0.10
C PHE A 3 11.63 5.83 1.25
N ASN A 4 11.30 6.40 2.41
CA ASN A 4 10.79 5.69 3.59
C ASN A 4 9.28 5.92 3.81
N GLY A 5 8.60 6.61 2.89
CA GLY A 5 7.16 6.78 2.86
C GLY A 5 6.66 6.73 1.42
N TYR A 6 5.72 5.82 1.13
CA TYR A 6 5.07 5.67 -0.17
C TYR A 6 3.56 5.82 0.00
N PHE A 7 2.96 6.79 -0.68
CA PHE A 7 1.53 7.06 -0.60
C PHE A 7 0.89 6.86 -1.97
N ALA A 8 -0.06 5.93 -2.07
CA ALA A 8 -0.74 5.58 -3.31
C ALA A 8 -2.25 5.74 -3.19
N PHE A 9 -2.84 6.68 -3.92
CA PHE A 9 -4.27 6.97 -3.86
C PHE A 9 -4.97 6.45 -5.12
N SER A 10 -5.86 5.48 -4.95
CA SER A 10 -6.51 4.74 -6.05
C SER A 10 -5.52 4.29 -7.13
N PRO A 11 -4.46 3.54 -6.77
CA PRO A 11 -3.49 3.08 -7.75
C PRO A 11 -4.16 2.10 -8.73
N ALA A 12 -3.79 2.20 -10.01
CA ALA A 12 -4.21 1.24 -11.03
C ALA A 12 -3.45 -0.09 -10.92
N ALA A 13 -3.49 -0.74 -9.76
CA ALA A 13 -2.76 -1.98 -9.48
C ALA A 13 -3.25 -3.18 -10.31
N TRP A 14 -4.45 -3.05 -10.88
CA TRP A 14 -5.05 -4.00 -11.82
C TRP A 14 -4.46 -3.96 -13.22
N TYR A 15 -3.75 -2.89 -13.56
CA TYR A 15 -3.17 -2.71 -14.88
C TYR A 15 -2.12 -3.80 -15.17
N ASP A 16 -2.01 -4.18 -16.45
CA ASP A 16 -1.03 -5.15 -16.94
C ASP A 16 -1.10 -6.49 -16.17
N ASP A 17 -2.28 -7.11 -16.18
CA ASP A 17 -2.54 -8.44 -15.58
C ASP A 17 -2.07 -8.55 -14.12
N MET A 18 -2.40 -7.54 -13.30
CA MET A 18 -2.04 -7.49 -11.88
C MET A 18 -0.51 -7.54 -11.62
N THR A 19 0.33 -7.14 -12.58
CA THR A 19 1.79 -7.26 -12.49
C THR A 19 2.35 -6.63 -11.20
N VAL A 20 1.81 -5.48 -10.77
CA VAL A 20 2.24 -4.82 -9.52
C VAL A 20 1.92 -5.67 -8.28
N VAL A 21 0.74 -6.29 -8.24
CA VAL A 21 0.34 -7.18 -7.13
C VAL A 21 1.27 -8.39 -7.07
N ASN A 22 1.54 -9.00 -8.22
CA ASN A 22 2.42 -10.16 -8.33
C ASN A 22 3.86 -9.82 -7.90
N HIS A 23 4.40 -8.70 -8.39
CA HIS A 23 5.72 -8.22 -7.99
C HIS A 23 5.81 -7.88 -6.51
N LEU A 24 4.78 -7.25 -5.92
CA LEU A 24 4.75 -6.97 -4.49
C LEU A 24 4.82 -8.27 -3.69
N ASN A 25 4.01 -9.27 -4.05
CA ASN A 25 4.00 -10.56 -3.37
C ASN A 25 5.38 -11.24 -3.44
N THR A 26 6.02 -11.27 -4.61
CA THR A 26 7.39 -11.79 -4.75
C THR A 26 8.40 -10.97 -3.94
N PHE A 27 8.28 -9.64 -3.94
CA PHE A 27 9.18 -8.75 -3.20
C PHE A 27 9.10 -8.98 -1.68
N LEU A 28 7.90 -9.24 -1.15
CA LEU A 28 7.67 -9.52 0.27
C LEU A 28 8.20 -10.90 0.71
N GLN A 29 8.35 -11.86 -0.21
CA GLN A 29 8.89 -13.19 0.10
C GLN A 29 10.42 -13.20 0.31
N VAL A 30 11.13 -12.15 -0.10
CA VAL A 30 12.59 -12.07 0.04
C VAL A 30 12.95 -11.76 1.50
N GLN A 31 13.28 -12.81 2.26
CA GLN A 31 13.50 -12.78 3.73
C GLN A 31 14.66 -11.89 4.20
N THR A 32 15.59 -11.50 3.33
CA THR A 32 16.81 -10.78 3.73
C THR A 32 16.75 -9.33 3.30
N GLN A 33 16.09 -8.53 4.14
CA GLN A 33 16.01 -7.07 3.98
C GLN A 33 16.68 -6.33 5.14
N SER A 34 17.74 -6.89 5.74
CA SER A 34 18.48 -6.29 6.88
C SER A 34 19.11 -4.91 6.59
N TYR A 35 19.07 -4.45 5.34
CA TYR A 35 19.60 -3.16 4.89
C TYR A 35 18.52 -2.13 4.55
N TYR A 36 17.25 -2.50 4.66
CA TYR A 36 16.17 -1.60 4.32
C TYR A 36 15.85 -0.71 5.51
N ARG A 37 15.84 0.60 5.26
CA ARG A 37 15.33 1.57 6.22
C ARG A 37 13.86 1.25 6.50
N PRO A 38 13.40 1.36 7.76
CA PRO A 38 11.99 1.29 8.07
C PRO A 38 11.20 2.16 7.09
N THR A 39 10.18 1.59 6.48
CA THR A 39 9.40 2.21 5.41
C THR A 39 7.91 2.07 5.71
N LEU A 40 7.15 3.12 5.43
CA LEU A 40 5.69 3.10 5.45
C LEU A 40 5.13 3.02 4.02
N LEU A 41 4.19 2.10 3.81
CA LEU A 41 3.29 2.07 2.66
C LEU A 41 1.87 2.47 3.10
N TYR A 42 1.34 3.54 2.53
CA TYR A 42 -0.05 3.96 2.71
C TYR A 42 -0.78 3.88 1.37
N PHE A 43 -1.91 3.20 1.31
CA PHE A 43 -2.70 3.15 0.08
C PHE A 43 -4.21 3.19 0.31
N THR A 44 -4.94 3.76 -0.63
CA THR A 44 -6.39 3.87 -0.56
C THR A 44 -7.04 3.46 -1.86
N VAL A 45 -8.31 3.06 -1.80
CA VAL A 45 -9.19 2.88 -2.96
C VAL A 45 -10.54 3.51 -2.67
N ASP A 46 -11.25 3.97 -3.69
CA ASP A 46 -12.66 4.32 -3.54
C ASP A 46 -13.52 3.04 -3.60
N GLY A 47 -14.42 2.86 -2.66
CA GLY A 47 -15.33 1.73 -2.55
C GLY A 47 -16.38 1.70 -3.67
N ALA A 48 -16.57 2.80 -4.39
CA ALA A 48 -17.40 2.86 -5.59
C ALA A 48 -16.65 2.50 -6.88
N GLU A 49 -15.38 2.09 -6.79
CA GLU A 49 -14.56 1.72 -7.95
C GLU A 49 -15.05 0.46 -8.67
N HIS A 50 -14.55 0.28 -9.89
CA HIS A 50 -14.80 -0.92 -10.68
C HIS A 50 -14.31 -2.17 -9.94
N LYS A 51 -15.05 -3.29 -10.06
CA LYS A 51 -14.78 -4.56 -9.34
C LYS A 51 -13.33 -5.03 -9.48
N LEU A 52 -12.74 -4.89 -10.67
CA LEU A 52 -11.34 -5.25 -10.93
C LEU A 52 -10.35 -4.44 -10.06
N MET A 53 -10.64 -3.17 -9.79
CA MET A 53 -9.77 -2.35 -8.95
C MET A 53 -9.89 -2.74 -7.48
N LEU A 54 -11.12 -3.05 -7.02
CA LEU A 54 -11.36 -3.56 -5.67
C LEU A 54 -10.70 -4.93 -5.46
N GLU A 55 -10.71 -5.80 -6.47
CA GLU A 55 -9.99 -7.07 -6.46
C GLU A 55 -8.48 -6.85 -6.33
N ALA A 56 -7.90 -5.97 -7.15
CA ALA A 56 -6.48 -5.64 -7.06
C ALA A 56 -6.12 -5.09 -5.66
N TYR A 57 -6.94 -4.18 -5.12
CA TYR A 57 -6.77 -3.63 -3.78
C TYR A 57 -6.78 -4.73 -2.70
N ASN A 58 -7.77 -5.64 -2.75
CA ASN A 58 -7.87 -6.74 -1.81
C ASN A 58 -6.65 -7.68 -1.90
N ASN A 59 -6.16 -7.94 -3.11
CA ASN A 59 -4.98 -8.78 -3.32
C ASN A 59 -3.70 -8.12 -2.77
N LEU A 60 -3.56 -6.79 -2.86
CA LEU A 60 -2.47 -6.06 -2.22
C LEU A 60 -2.51 -6.19 -0.70
N GLU A 61 -3.69 -5.96 -0.09
CA GLU A 61 -3.87 -6.13 1.36
C GLU A 61 -3.55 -7.56 1.81
N GLN A 62 -4.07 -8.57 1.10
CA GLN A 62 -3.79 -9.97 1.42
C GLN A 62 -2.30 -10.31 1.33
N SER A 63 -1.58 -9.77 0.35
CA SER A 63 -0.13 -9.95 0.22
C SER A 63 0.62 -9.39 1.43
N LEU A 64 0.20 -8.22 1.94
CA LEU A 64 0.80 -7.57 3.10
C LEU A 64 0.44 -8.26 4.43
N VAL A 65 -0.79 -8.77 4.57
CA VAL A 65 -1.22 -9.55 5.75
C VAL A 65 -0.48 -10.88 5.83
N SER A 66 -0.26 -11.54 4.68
CA SER A 66 0.39 -12.85 4.63
C SER A 66 1.91 -12.80 4.82
N HIS A 67 2.53 -11.63 4.69
CA HIS A 67 3.97 -11.44 4.80
C HIS A 67 4.31 -10.32 5.80
N THR A 68 4.32 -10.67 7.08
CA THR A 68 4.75 -9.73 8.12
C THR A 68 6.26 -9.50 8.02
N SER A 69 6.66 -8.22 8.05
CA SER A 69 8.06 -7.82 8.05
C SER A 69 8.31 -6.79 9.14
N ASN A 70 9.55 -6.71 9.63
CA ASN A 70 9.96 -5.74 10.65
C ASN A 70 10.38 -4.38 10.05
N TRP A 71 10.54 -4.30 8.73
CA TRP A 71 11.02 -3.10 8.04
C TRP A 71 9.91 -2.38 7.26
N LEU A 72 8.80 -3.05 6.92
CA LEU A 72 7.65 -2.44 6.24
C LEU A 72 6.46 -2.32 7.18
N GLY A 73 6.14 -1.09 7.57
CA GLY A 73 4.83 -0.74 8.09
C GLY A 73 3.87 -0.48 6.93
N TRP A 74 2.59 -0.82 7.10
CA TRP A 74 1.58 -0.51 6.10
C TRP A 74 0.25 -0.10 6.74
N ARG A 75 -0.49 0.76 6.04
CA ARG A 75 -1.88 1.09 6.34
C ARG A 75 -2.67 1.23 5.05
N SER A 76 -3.93 0.83 5.10
CA SER A 76 -4.83 0.90 3.95
C SER A 76 -6.19 1.44 4.37
N LYS A 77 -6.93 2.03 3.42
CA LYS A 77 -8.29 2.52 3.68
C LYS A 77 -9.14 2.50 2.41
N VAL A 78 -10.30 1.84 2.49
CA VAL A 78 -11.39 2.04 1.53
C VAL A 78 -12.12 3.34 1.87
N LYS A 79 -12.29 4.23 0.90
CA LYS A 79 -12.99 5.51 1.04
C LYS A 79 -14.26 5.54 0.21
N HIS A 80 -15.19 6.43 0.53
CA HIS A 80 -16.38 6.65 -0.28
C HIS A 80 -16.24 7.97 -1.02
N ASN A 81 -15.76 7.94 -2.28
CA ASN A 81 -15.74 9.10 -3.20
C ASN A 81 -15.21 10.42 -2.61
N ASP A 82 -14.38 10.31 -1.57
CA ASP A 82 -13.92 11.45 -0.78
C ASP A 82 -12.75 12.13 -1.51
N ASN A 83 -12.78 13.46 -1.51
CA ASN A 83 -11.77 14.34 -2.07
C ASN A 83 -10.33 13.82 -1.81
N PRO A 84 -9.45 13.75 -2.83
CA PRO A 84 -8.03 13.39 -2.68
C PRO A 84 -7.32 14.08 -1.49
N ALA A 85 -7.73 15.31 -1.14
CA ALA A 85 -7.25 16.04 0.03
C ALA A 85 -7.37 15.25 1.35
N LEU A 86 -8.47 14.51 1.56
CA LEU A 86 -8.65 13.69 2.76
C LEU A 86 -7.70 12.49 2.80
N SER A 87 -7.24 12.01 1.65
CA SER A 87 -6.29 10.88 1.56
C SER A 87 -4.89 11.34 1.88
N ILE A 88 -4.54 12.57 1.49
CA ILE A 88 -3.28 13.20 1.84
C ILE A 88 -3.17 13.39 3.35
N THR A 89 -4.18 13.97 4.02
CA THR A 89 -4.15 14.15 5.49
C THR A 89 -3.96 12.82 6.22
N GLY A 90 -4.70 11.78 5.83
CA GLY A 90 -4.56 10.45 6.43
C GLY A 90 -3.18 9.82 6.23
N ALA A 91 -2.60 9.98 5.04
CA ALA A 91 -1.25 9.50 4.75
C ALA A 91 -0.18 10.25 5.55
N LEU A 92 -0.30 11.57 5.67
CA LEU A 92 0.62 12.40 6.46
C LEU A 92 0.56 12.07 7.95
N MET A 93 -0.64 11.90 8.51
CA MET A 93 -0.81 11.47 9.90
C MET A 93 -0.21 10.07 10.13
N ALA A 94 -0.47 9.13 9.23
CA ALA A 94 0.09 7.78 9.33
C ALA A 94 1.62 7.78 9.26
N TYR A 95 2.20 8.69 8.47
CA TYR A 95 3.65 8.83 8.37
C TYR A 95 4.25 9.51 9.59
N ASP A 96 3.61 10.55 10.13
CA ASP A 96 4.00 11.19 11.38
C ASP A 96 3.99 10.18 12.55
N GLU A 97 2.95 9.36 12.67
CA GLU A 97 2.88 8.25 13.64
C GLU A 97 3.95 7.18 13.42
N PHE A 98 4.44 7.02 12.19
CA PHE A 98 5.43 5.98 11.87
C PHE A 98 6.86 6.40 12.20
N ILE A 99 7.18 7.70 12.07
CA ILE A 99 8.53 8.22 12.30
C ILE A 99 8.80 8.69 13.74
N ASN A 100 7.74 8.85 14.55
CA ASN A 100 7.80 9.27 15.95
C ASN A 100 7.52 8.09 16.89
#